data_AF-A0A962RBE8-F1
#
_entry.id   AF-A0A962RBE8-F1
#
_cell.length_a   1.000
_cell.length_b   1.000
_cell.length_c   1.000
_cell.angle_alpha   90.00
_cell.angle_beta   90.00
_cell.angle_gamma   90.00
#
_symmetry.space_group_name_H-M   'P 1'
#
loop_
_entity.id
_entity.type
_entity.pdbx_description
1 polymer ?
#
loop_
_entity_poly.entity_id
_entity_poly.type
_entity_poly.pdbx_seq_one_letter_code
_entity_poly.pdbx_strand_id
1 'polypeptide(L)'
;VNSVWFWGNGPRPDVPTIEAQVYADDAIGRALATASGSTVCALDDSPPGLIGEQSETVIVDERLLRPSLYAESELWRAARDTLETRWIIPALAALRGRNIDELRIVGGNGEAWSLRRSHLWRYWRR
;
A
#
# COMPACT_ATOMS: atom_id res chain seq x y z
N VAL A 1 -31.30 -4.76 -16.69
CA VAL A 1 -31.09 -4.61 -15.23
C VAL A 1 -32.30 -3.87 -14.69
N ASN A 2 -33.17 -4.53 -13.91
CA ASN A 2 -34.51 -3.97 -13.53
C ASN A 2 -34.67 -3.71 -12.03
N SER A 3 -33.57 -3.74 -11.26
CA SER A 3 -33.60 -3.48 -9.82
C SER A 3 -32.24 -2.94 -9.37
N VAL A 4 -32.25 -2.04 -8.40
CA VAL A 4 -31.06 -1.52 -7.71
C VAL A 4 -31.11 -2.03 -6.27
N TRP A 5 -29.99 -2.56 -5.77
CA TRP A 5 -29.86 -3.00 -4.39
C TRP A 5 -29.01 -2.01 -3.62
N PHE A 6 -29.62 -1.23 -2.73
CA PHE A 6 -28.88 -0.32 -1.84
C PHE A 6 -28.31 -1.08 -0.65
N TRP A 7 -27.02 -0.87 -0.39
CA TRP A 7 -26.32 -1.38 0.79
C TRP A 7 -25.17 -0.43 1.13
N GLY A 8 -24.66 -0.45 2.36
CA GLY A 8 -23.53 0.38 2.78
C GLY A 8 -23.89 1.78 3.32
N ASN A 9 -25.10 2.01 3.87
CA ASN A 9 -25.48 3.28 4.52
C ASN A 9 -24.89 3.40 5.94
N GLY A 10 -23.56 3.40 6.04
CA GLY A 10 -22.84 3.66 7.29
C GLY A 10 -22.58 5.15 7.50
N PRO A 11 -22.47 5.62 8.76
CA PRO A 11 -22.01 6.99 9.02
C PRO A 11 -20.58 7.18 8.49
N ARG A 12 -20.25 8.42 8.11
CA ARG A 12 -18.86 8.76 7.76
C ARG A 12 -17.98 8.50 9.00
N PRO A 13 -16.89 7.72 8.88
CA PRO A 13 -15.97 7.54 9.99
C PRO A 13 -15.29 8.86 10.31
N ASP A 14 -14.90 9.03 11.57
CA ASP A 14 -13.99 10.10 11.94
C ASP A 14 -12.61 9.79 11.34
N VAL A 15 -12.18 10.60 10.36
CA VAL A 15 -10.94 10.39 9.62
C VAL A 15 -9.95 11.46 10.08
N PRO A 16 -8.81 11.08 10.68
CA PRO A 16 -7.81 12.06 11.10
C PRO A 16 -7.19 12.76 9.88
N THR A 17 -6.82 14.02 10.06
CA THR A 17 -6.03 14.73 9.05
C THR A 17 -4.62 14.17 9.03
N ILE A 18 -4.17 13.70 7.88
CA ILE A 18 -2.80 13.22 7.65
C ILE A 18 -2.28 13.79 6.32
N GLU A 19 -1.04 14.27 6.34
CA GLU A 19 -0.36 14.73 5.13
C GLU A 19 0.52 13.60 4.59
N ALA A 20 0.01 12.89 3.59
CA ALA A 20 0.70 11.78 2.94
C ALA A 20 0.47 11.80 1.42
N GLN A 21 1.33 11.12 0.69
CA GLN A 21 1.07 10.71 -0.69
C GLN A 21 0.51 9.28 -0.68
N VAL A 22 -0.73 9.12 -1.13
CA VAL A 22 -1.42 7.83 -1.15
C VAL A 22 -1.58 7.35 -2.58
N TYR A 23 -0.95 6.21 -2.89
CA TYR A 23 -1.11 5.51 -4.15
C TYR A 23 -2.18 4.43 -3.97
N ALA A 24 -3.32 4.59 -4.64
CA ALA A 24 -4.45 3.66 -4.54
C ALA A 24 -5.33 3.74 -5.79
N ASP A 25 -5.78 2.59 -6.28
CA ASP A 25 -6.75 2.50 -7.38
C ASP A 25 -8.15 2.14 -6.91
N ASP A 26 -8.29 1.55 -5.71
CA ASP A 26 -9.57 1.17 -5.15
C ASP A 26 -10.35 2.39 -4.64
N ALA A 27 -11.68 2.30 -4.67
CA ALA A 27 -12.54 3.44 -4.31
C ALA A 27 -12.42 3.83 -2.83
N ILE A 28 -12.15 2.87 -1.93
CA ILE A 28 -12.12 3.09 -0.49
C ILE A 28 -10.82 3.79 -0.10
N GLY A 29 -9.66 3.30 -0.56
CA GLY A 29 -8.35 3.90 -0.35
C GLY A 29 -8.30 5.34 -0.85
N ARG A 30 -8.81 5.59 -2.07
CA ARG A 30 -8.90 6.95 -2.63
C ARG A 30 -9.82 7.86 -1.81
N ALA A 31 -10.97 7.36 -1.38
CA ALA A 31 -11.92 8.14 -0.58
C ALA A 31 -11.36 8.48 0.80
N LEU A 32 -10.70 7.53 1.47
CA LEU A 32 -10.08 7.75 2.78
C LEU A 32 -8.93 8.74 2.70
N ALA A 33 -8.05 8.62 1.71
CA ALA A 33 -6.96 9.56 1.47
C ALA A 33 -7.49 10.98 1.19
N THR A 34 -8.55 11.09 0.40
CA THR A 34 -9.21 12.39 0.17
C THR A 34 -9.81 12.94 1.47
N ALA A 35 -10.47 12.08 2.26
CA ALA A 35 -11.10 12.47 3.52
C ALA A 35 -10.10 12.90 4.59
N SER A 36 -8.87 12.39 4.55
CA SER A 36 -7.78 12.77 5.45
C SER A 36 -6.98 14.00 5.01
N GLY A 37 -7.28 14.55 3.82
CA GLY A 37 -6.53 15.68 3.25
C GLY A 37 -5.20 15.29 2.60
N SER A 38 -5.01 14.01 2.29
CA SER A 38 -3.81 13.49 1.63
C SER A 38 -3.90 13.63 0.11
N THR A 39 -2.75 13.61 -0.57
CA THR A 39 -2.68 13.60 -2.03
C THR A 39 -2.94 12.19 -2.55
N VAL A 40 -3.82 12.03 -3.54
CA VAL A 40 -4.13 10.74 -4.17
C VAL A 40 -3.44 10.61 -5.52
N CYS A 41 -2.70 9.53 -5.71
CA CYS A 41 -1.98 9.18 -6.93
C CYS A 41 -2.47 7.82 -7.46
N ALA A 42 -2.39 7.59 -8.77
CA ALA A 42 -2.72 6.29 -9.36
C ALA A 42 -1.58 5.28 -9.08
N LEU A 43 -1.92 3.99 -8.87
CA LEU A 43 -0.88 2.96 -8.66
C LEU A 43 -0.02 2.76 -9.90
N ASP A 44 -0.56 3.05 -11.09
CA ASP A 44 0.12 2.89 -12.39
C ASP A 44 1.22 3.94 -12.66
N ASP A 45 1.32 4.99 -11.85
CA ASP A 45 2.34 6.03 -11.93
C ASP A 45 3.68 5.67 -11.22
N SER A 46 4.15 4.41 -11.32
CA SER A 46 5.32 3.86 -10.59
C SER A 46 6.50 4.84 -10.52
N PRO A 47 7.30 4.82 -9.45
CA PRO A 47 8.00 6.01 -9.01
C PRO A 47 9.37 6.18 -9.70
N PRO A 48 9.65 7.30 -10.37
CA PRO A 48 11.00 7.82 -10.46
C PRO A 48 11.24 8.67 -9.19
N GLY A 49 11.77 8.05 -8.13
CA GLY A 49 12.15 8.73 -6.89
C GLY A 49 11.11 8.64 -5.76
N LEU A 50 10.88 7.41 -5.28
CA LEU A 50 9.84 6.93 -4.34
C LEU A 50 9.48 7.79 -3.11
N ILE A 51 10.24 8.84 -2.80
CA ILE A 51 10.04 9.75 -1.67
C ILE A 51 10.28 11.17 -2.18
N GLY A 52 9.20 11.91 -2.45
CA GLY A 52 9.25 13.36 -2.59
C GLY A 52 9.49 14.04 -1.24
N GLU A 53 9.52 15.37 -1.20
CA GLU A 53 9.74 16.15 0.04
C GLU A 53 8.69 15.92 1.15
N GLN A 54 7.62 15.17 0.88
CA GLN A 54 6.59 14.84 1.86
C GLN A 54 6.98 13.64 2.74
N SER A 55 6.60 13.72 4.01
CA SER A 55 7.14 12.88 5.08
C SER A 55 6.63 11.45 5.11
N GLU A 56 5.48 11.16 4.49
CA GLU A 56 4.85 9.83 4.52
C GLU A 56 4.24 9.44 3.16
N THR A 57 4.56 8.22 2.70
CA THR A 57 4.02 7.61 1.48
C THR A 57 3.29 6.33 1.84
N VAL A 58 2.06 6.19 1.39
CA VAL A 58 1.20 5.01 1.60
C VAL A 58 0.84 4.40 0.25
N ILE A 59 0.97 3.08 0.13
CA ILE A 59 0.61 2.33 -1.07
C ILE A 59 -0.46 1.32 -0.68
N VAL A 60 -1.64 1.41 -1.29
CA VAL A 60 -2.74 0.48 -1.12
C VAL A 60 -2.90 -0.30 -2.41
N ASP A 61 -2.48 -1.56 -2.39
CA ASP A 61 -2.48 -2.44 -3.57
C ASP A 61 -3.34 -3.68 -3.30
N GLU A 62 -4.55 -3.70 -3.85
CA GLU A 62 -5.52 -4.79 -3.68
C GLU A 62 -5.41 -5.87 -4.75
N ARG A 63 -4.42 -5.82 -5.65
CA ARG A 63 -4.33 -6.77 -6.78
C ARG A 63 -4.18 -8.22 -6.33
N LEU A 64 -3.66 -8.45 -5.11
CA LEU A 64 -3.57 -9.77 -4.50
C LEU A 64 -4.88 -10.27 -3.87
N LEU A 65 -5.84 -9.38 -3.58
CA LEU A 65 -7.05 -9.74 -2.85
C LEU A 65 -7.93 -10.71 -3.64
N ARG A 66 -8.28 -10.36 -4.88
CA ARG A 66 -9.15 -11.18 -5.72
C ARG A 66 -8.56 -12.59 -5.97
N PRO A 67 -7.31 -12.75 -6.45
CA PRO A 67 -6.74 -14.08 -6.64
C PRO A 67 -6.69 -14.91 -5.35
N SER A 68 -6.53 -14.26 -4.19
CA SER A 68 -6.59 -14.93 -2.89
C SER A 68 -7.99 -15.46 -2.56
N LEU A 69 -9.04 -14.67 -2.83
CA LEU A 69 -10.43 -15.05 -2.57
C LEU A 69 -10.92 -16.20 -3.45
N TYR A 70 -10.40 -16.31 -4.68
CA TYR A 70 -10.82 -17.33 -5.65
C TYR A 70 -9.80 -18.47 -5.82
N ALA A 71 -8.77 -18.54 -4.97
CA ALA A 71 -7.72 -19.55 -5.02
C ALA A 71 -6.99 -19.65 -6.38
N GLU A 72 -6.84 -18.52 -7.08
CA GLU A 72 -6.25 -18.42 -8.41
C GLU A 72 -4.72 -18.31 -8.32
N SER A 73 -4.05 -19.43 -8.04
CA SER A 73 -2.61 -19.49 -7.72
C SER A 73 -1.69 -18.79 -8.72
N GLU A 74 -1.94 -18.92 -10.03
CA GLU A 74 -1.08 -18.29 -11.06
C GLU A 74 -1.27 -16.78 -11.13
N LEU A 75 -2.52 -16.30 -11.05
CA LEU A 75 -2.81 -14.86 -10.99
C LEU A 75 -2.27 -14.25 -9.69
N TRP A 76 -2.33 -15.00 -8.60
CA TRP A 76 -1.75 -14.58 -7.32
C TRP A 76 -0.23 -14.40 -7.42
N ARG A 77 0.48 -15.36 -8.04
CA ARG A 77 1.93 -15.26 -8.26
C ARG A 77 2.28 -14.06 -9.13
N ALA A 78 1.58 -13.87 -10.25
CA ALA A 78 1.82 -12.72 -11.13
C ALA A 78 1.58 -11.38 -10.43
N ALA A 79 0.51 -11.26 -9.62
CA ALA A 79 0.22 -10.07 -8.83
C ALA A 79 1.31 -9.84 -7.76
N ARG A 80 1.78 -10.89 -7.09
CA ARG A 80 2.87 -10.83 -6.11
C ARG A 80 4.17 -10.35 -6.75
N ASP A 81 4.55 -10.92 -7.89
CA ASP A 81 5.79 -10.56 -8.59
C ASP A 81 5.75 -9.10 -9.08
N THR A 82 4.56 -8.63 -9.45
CA THR A 82 4.32 -7.21 -9.79
C THR A 82 4.49 -6.33 -8.56
N LEU A 83 3.86 -6.67 -7.42
CA LEU A 83 4.02 -5.93 -6.16
C LEU A 83 5.50 -5.87 -5.73
N GLU A 84 6.19 -6.99 -5.81
CA GLU A 84 7.60 -7.11 -5.44
C GLU A 84 8.48 -6.21 -6.29
N THR A 85 8.37 -6.35 -7.62
CA THR A 85 9.19 -5.59 -8.58
C THR A 85 8.91 -4.10 -8.52
N ARG A 86 7.64 -3.72 -8.36
CA ARG A 86 7.17 -2.34 -8.50
C ARG A 86 7.35 -1.52 -7.22
N TRP A 87 7.18 -2.14 -6.06
CA TRP A 87 7.08 -1.42 -4.79
C TRP A 87 8.08 -1.93 -3.75
N ILE A 88 8.17 -3.24 -3.53
CA ILE A 88 9.00 -3.79 -2.44
C ILE A 88 10.50 -3.62 -2.73
N ILE A 89 10.95 -4.00 -3.92
CA ILE A 89 12.37 -3.87 -4.32
C ILE A 89 12.83 -2.40 -4.30
N PRO A 90 12.10 -1.45 -4.92
CA PRO A 90 12.44 -0.03 -4.84
C PRO A 90 12.42 0.54 -3.41
N ALA A 91 11.43 0.19 -2.58
CA ALA A 91 11.38 0.65 -1.19
C ALA A 91 12.55 0.10 -0.36
N LEU A 92 12.94 -1.16 -0.59
CA LEU A 92 14.11 -1.75 0.06
C LEU A 92 15.42 -1.05 -0.37
N ALA A 93 15.53 -0.68 -1.66
CA ALA A 93 16.65 0.11 -2.16
C ALA A 93 16.70 1.50 -1.50
N ALA A 94 15.55 2.17 -1.37
CA ALA A 94 15.42 3.46 -0.68
C ALA A 94 15.81 3.36 0.81
N LEU A 95 15.40 2.30 1.52
CA LEU A 95 15.79 2.06 2.91
C LEU A 95 17.30 1.83 3.05
N ARG A 96 17.92 1.10 2.12
CA ARG A 96 19.38 0.91 2.08
C ARG A 96 20.10 2.23 1.78
N GLY A 97 19.55 3.03 0.87
CA GLY A 97 20.03 4.34 0.43
C GLY A 97 19.87 5.48 1.44
N ARG A 98 19.18 5.25 2.58
CA ARG A 98 18.80 6.29 3.57
C ARG A 98 17.80 7.33 3.04
N ASN A 99 16.99 6.97 2.06
CA ASN A 99 15.92 7.83 1.57
C ASN A 99 14.65 7.70 2.43
N ILE A 100 14.46 6.55 3.09
CA ILE A 100 13.44 6.32 4.13
C ILE A 100 14.06 5.71 5.38
N ASP A 101 13.40 5.91 6.51
CA ASP A 101 13.79 5.37 7.82
C ASP A 101 13.17 4.00 8.12
N GLU A 102 11.95 3.77 7.63
CA GLU A 102 11.15 2.58 7.91
C GLU A 102 10.32 2.18 6.70
N LEU A 103 10.30 0.88 6.41
CA LEU A 103 9.34 0.26 5.49
C LEU A 103 8.36 -0.58 6.33
N ARG A 104 7.08 -0.24 6.28
CA ARG A 104 6.00 -1.00 6.93
C ARG A 104 5.15 -1.68 5.86
N ILE A 105 4.90 -2.98 6.05
CA ILE A 105 4.03 -3.80 5.21
C ILE A 105 2.87 -4.25 6.09
N VAL A 106 1.64 -3.97 5.68
CA VAL A 106 0.43 -4.38 6.38
C VAL A 106 -0.33 -5.38 5.51
N GLY A 107 -0.54 -6.58 6.01
CA GLY A 107 -1.31 -7.62 5.36
C GLY A 107 -2.82 -7.44 5.58
N GLY A 108 -3.62 -8.02 4.69
CA GLY A 108 -5.09 -7.98 4.78
C GLY A 108 -5.68 -8.71 5.99
N ASN A 109 -4.87 -9.46 6.75
CA ASN A 109 -5.23 -10.10 8.02
C ASN A 109 -4.95 -9.22 9.25
N GLY A 110 -4.47 -7.98 9.05
CA GLY A 110 -4.09 -7.06 10.12
C GLY A 110 -2.69 -7.30 10.69
N GLU A 111 -1.96 -8.30 10.19
CA GLU A 111 -0.54 -8.46 10.53
C GLU A 111 0.27 -7.36 9.87
N ALA A 112 1.26 -6.85 10.60
CA ALA A 112 2.15 -5.82 10.10
C ALA A 112 3.61 -6.17 10.39
N TRP A 113 4.45 -5.94 9.39
CA TRP A 113 5.90 -6.10 9.48
C TRP A 113 6.55 -4.75 9.28
N SER A 114 7.54 -4.43 10.11
CA SER A 114 8.29 -3.18 10.02
C SER A 114 9.78 -3.46 9.89
N LEU A 115 10.38 -2.91 8.83
CA LEU A 115 11.79 -3.03 8.53
C LEU A 115 12.44 -1.66 8.65
N ARG A 116 13.36 -1.54 9.61
CA ARG A 116 14.22 -0.37 9.78
C ARG A 116 15.61 -0.69 9.30
N ARG A 117 16.39 0.34 8.97
CA ARG A 117 17.80 0.20 8.62
C ARG A 117 18.60 -0.62 9.64
N SER A 118 18.38 -0.42 10.94
CA SER A 118 19.06 -1.18 12.01
C SER A 118 18.78 -2.68 11.96
N HIS A 119 17.64 -3.10 11.39
CA HIS A 119 17.30 -4.51 11.21
C HIS A 119 18.11 -5.17 10.09
N LEU A 120 18.56 -4.41 9.08
CA LEU A 120 19.39 -4.93 7.98
C LEU A 120 20.75 -5.44 8.45
N TRP A 121 21.22 -4.98 9.60
CA TRP A 121 22.50 -5.39 10.19
C TRP A 121 22.36 -6.64 11.06
N ARG A 122 21.15 -7.16 11.31
CA ARG A 122 20.92 -8.37 12.14
C ARG A 122 21.21 -9.68 11.40
N TYR A 123 22.38 -9.75 10.73
CA TYR A 123 22.86 -10.92 10.01
C TYR A 123 22.95 -12.21 10.88
N TRP A 124 22.89 -12.06 12.21
CA TRP A 124 23.05 -13.11 13.20
C TRP A 124 21.75 -13.68 13.78
N ARG A 125 20.57 -13.23 13.35
CA ARG A 125 19.29 -13.88 13.69
C ARG A 125 18.83 -14.73 12.51
N ARG A 126 19.43 -15.92 12.41
CA ARG A 126 18.87 -17.05 11.65
C ARG A 126 17.91 -17.82 12.54
#